data_AF-A0A7X8YQ85-F1
#
_entry.id   AF-A0A7X8YQ85-F1
#
_cell.length_a   1.000
_cell.length_b   1.000
_cell.length_c   1.000
_cell.angle_alpha   90.00
_cell.angle_beta   90.00
_cell.angle_gamma   90.00
#
_symmetry.space_group_name_H-M   'P 1'
#
loop_
_entity.id
_entity.type
_entity.pdbx_description
1 polymer ?
#
loop_
_entity_poly.entity_id
_entity_poly.type
_entity_poly.pdbx_seq_one_letter_code
_entity_poly.pdbx_strand_id
1 'polypeptide(L)'
;MELFLEGVENEEFYRRYKGKYDIEIANLNSQIRNLERDIKGRQIFTAEELQQQVNMFFEKWSLATTLQEKNRLFSSMINKVWYDRDRESDKITISIEYL
;
A
#
# COMPACT_ATOMS: atom_id res chain seq x y z
N MET A 1 17.01 -7.73 -33.22
CA MET A 1 16.19 -8.78 -33.84
C MET A 1 14.83 -8.14 -34.11
N GLU A 2 14.64 -7.63 -35.33
CA GLU A 2 13.40 -6.99 -35.76
C GLU A 2 12.43 -8.09 -36.19
N LEU A 3 11.25 -8.13 -35.58
CA LEU A 3 10.17 -9.05 -35.93
C LEU A 3 9.48 -8.56 -37.21
N PHE A 4 9.96 -9.01 -38.37
CA PHE A 4 9.20 -8.91 -39.61
C PHE A 4 8.21 -10.07 -39.68
N LEU A 5 6.93 -9.75 -39.51
CA LEU A 5 5.83 -10.69 -39.76
C LEU A 5 5.54 -10.68 -41.26
N GLU A 6 6.08 -11.65 -42.00
CA GLU A 6 5.57 -12.00 -43.33
C GLU A 6 4.15 -12.58 -43.17
N GLY A 7 3.14 -11.80 -43.54
CA GLY A 7 1.75 -12.25 -43.56
C GLY A 7 0.77 -11.10 -43.49
N VAL A 8 0.21 -10.73 -44.66
CA VAL A 8 -0.91 -9.82 -44.92
C VAL A 8 -1.13 -8.76 -43.85
N GLU A 9 -0.68 -7.53 -44.12
CA GLU A 9 -0.90 -6.32 -43.34
C GLU A 9 -2.39 -6.12 -43.01
N ASN A 10 -2.87 -6.72 -41.91
CA ASN A 10 -4.16 -6.41 -41.35
C ASN A 10 -3.97 -5.25 -40.38
N GLU A 11 -3.94 -4.04 -40.93
CA GLU A 11 -3.75 -2.79 -40.19
C GLU A 11 -4.71 -2.66 -39.00
N GLU A 12 -5.92 -3.22 -39.12
CA GLU A 12 -6.88 -3.29 -38.01
C GLU A 12 -6.42 -4.18 -36.86
N PHE A 13 -5.78 -5.32 -37.18
CA PHE A 13 -5.21 -6.21 -36.18
C PHE A 13 -4.08 -5.50 -35.44
N TYR A 14 -3.13 -4.90 -36.15
CA TYR A 14 -2.05 -4.13 -35.52
C TYR A 14 -2.59 -3.00 -34.62
N ARG A 15 -3.55 -2.21 -35.10
CA ARG A 15 -4.18 -1.13 -34.31
C ARG A 15 -4.87 -1.66 -33.06
N ARG A 16 -5.55 -2.80 -33.14
CA ARG A 16 -6.25 -3.42 -32.00
C ARG A 16 -5.28 -3.90 -30.91
N TYR A 17 -4.19 -4.59 -31.29
CA TYR A 17 -3.19 -5.04 -30.32
C TYR A 17 -2.40 -3.88 -29.75
N LYS A 18 -2.03 -2.91 -30.58
CA LYS A 18 -1.38 -1.67 -30.12
C LYS A 18 -2.24 -0.96 -29.05
N GLY A 19 -3.53 -0.76 -29.31
CA GLY A 19 -4.44 -0.14 -28.33
C GLY A 19 -4.55 -0.93 -27.02
N LYS A 20 -4.58 -2.27 -27.09
CA LYS A 20 -4.54 -3.12 -25.88
C LYS A 20 -3.26 -2.93 -25.09
N TYR A 21 -2.11 -2.95 -25.76
CA TYR A 21 -0.80 -2.78 -25.11
C TYR A 21 -0.61 -1.36 -24.57
N ASP A 22 -1.10 -0.32 -25.26
CA ASP A 22 -1.07 1.06 -24.78
C ASP A 22 -1.85 1.21 -23.45
N ILE A 23 -3.02 0.56 -23.33
CA ILE A 23 -3.80 0.52 -22.09
C ILE A 23 -3.04 -0.25 -20.98
N GLU A 24 -2.43 -1.38 -21.33
CA GLU A 24 -1.66 -2.19 -20.38
C GLU A 24 -0.43 -1.44 -19.85
N ILE A 25 0.28 -0.74 -20.73
CA ILE A 25 1.41 0.14 -20.39
C ILE A 25 0.92 1.28 -19.47
N ALA A 26 -0.22 1.91 -19.79
CA ALA A 26 -0.78 2.97 -18.95
C ALA A 26 -1.13 2.46 -17.54
N ASN A 27 -1.72 1.26 -17.44
CA ASN A 27 -2.05 0.61 -16.17
C ASN A 27 -0.79 0.30 -15.35
N LEU A 28 0.22 -0.32 -15.97
CA LEU A 28 1.49 -0.63 -15.31
C LEU A 28 2.20 0.64 -14.82
N ASN A 29 2.25 1.69 -15.64
CA ASN A 29 2.81 2.99 -15.24
C ASN A 29 2.05 3.66 -14.09
N SER A 30 0.74 3.39 -13.96
CA SER A 30 -0.06 3.85 -12.82
C SER A 30 0.30 3.06 -11.55
N GLN A 31 0.42 1.73 -11.66
CA GLN A 31 0.83 0.86 -10.55
C GLN A 31 2.24 1.19 -10.04
N ILE A 32 3.20 1.40 -10.95
CA ILE A 32 4.57 1.83 -10.59
C ILE A 32 4.52 3.14 -9.81
N ARG A 33 3.79 4.15 -10.29
CA ARG A 33 3.68 5.44 -9.59
C ARG A 33 3.07 5.31 -8.19
N ASN A 34 2.12 4.41 -8.01
CA ASN A 34 1.55 4.14 -6.69
C ASN A 34 2.55 3.44 -5.77
N LEU A 35 3.28 2.43 -6.27
CA LEU A 35 4.33 1.76 -5.50
C LEU A 35 5.47 2.71 -5.13
N GLU A 36 5.90 3.58 -6.05
CA GLU A 36 6.91 4.60 -5.76
C GLU A 36 6.45 5.60 -4.70
N ARG A 37 5.17 5.99 -4.73
CA ARG A 37 4.57 6.83 -3.68
C ARG A 37 4.56 6.11 -2.33
N ASP A 38 4.19 4.84 -2.33
CA ASP A 38 4.16 4.02 -1.11
C ASP A 38 5.56 3.80 -0.54
N ILE A 39 6.57 3.62 -1.39
CA ILE A 39 7.97 3.49 -0.96
C ILE A 39 8.51 4.83 -0.44
N LYS A 40 8.28 5.94 -1.16
CA LYS A 40 8.76 7.27 -0.73
C LYS A 40 8.03 7.78 0.51
N GLY A 41 6.79 7.34 0.74
CA GLY A 41 6.01 7.66 1.92
C GLY A 41 6.34 6.80 3.14
N ARG A 42 7.06 5.68 2.97
CA ARG A 42 7.52 4.84 4.08
C ARG A 42 8.74 5.50 4.74
N GLN A 43 8.51 6.06 5.91
CA GLN A 43 9.61 6.43 6.81
C GLN A 43 10.29 5.14 7.27
N ILE A 44 11.50 4.89 6.77
CA ILE A 44 12.31 3.75 7.22
C ILE A 44 13.00 4.19 8.50
N PHE A 45 12.51 3.69 9.63
CA PHE A 45 13.14 3.91 10.93
C PHE A 45 14.33 2.97 11.10
N THR A 46 15.41 3.49 11.65
CA THR A 46 16.49 2.66 12.19
C THR A 46 16.02 1.89 13.42
N ALA A 47 16.73 0.82 13.79
CA ALA A 47 16.42 0.05 15.00
C ALA A 47 16.46 0.93 16.26
N GLU A 48 17.36 1.91 16.32
CA GLU A 48 17.48 2.86 17.42
C GLU A 48 16.28 3.81 17.50
N GLU A 49 15.84 4.35 16.36
CA GLU A 49 14.65 5.21 16.30
C GLU A 49 13.37 4.44 16.67
N LEU A 50 13.22 3.19 16.20
CA LEU A 50 12.12 2.32 16.60
C LEU A 50 12.13 2.09 18.11
N GLN A 51 13.28 1.76 18.68
CA GLN A 51 13.41 1.55 20.14
C GLN A 51 13.03 2.82 20.92
N GLN A 52 13.45 3.99 20.45
CA GLN A 52 13.07 5.26 21.06
C GLN A 52 11.56 5.50 21.01
N GLN A 53 10.91 5.23 19.88
CA GLN A 53 9.46 5.39 19.76
C GLN A 53 8.68 4.44 20.68
N VAL A 54 9.13 3.18 20.76
CA VAL A 54 8.55 2.18 21.67
C VAL A 54 8.71 2.63 23.13
N ASN A 55 9.89 3.08 23.52
CA ASN A 55 10.14 3.56 24.89
C ASN A 55 9.28 4.78 25.22
N MET A 56 9.23 5.77 24.32
CA MET A 56 8.37 6.95 24.47
C MET A 56 6.90 6.58 24.58
N PHE A 57 6.43 5.57 23.84
CA PHE A 57 5.07 5.09 23.96
C PHE A 57 4.81 4.53 25.35
N PHE A 58 5.65 3.63 25.86
CA PHE A 58 5.46 3.04 27.18
C PHE A 58 5.47 4.07 28.30
N GLU A 59 6.39 5.04 28.24
CA GLU A 59 6.43 6.15 29.19
C GLU A 59 5.11 6.92 29.19
N LYS A 60 4.64 7.35 28.01
CA LYS A 60 3.39 8.11 27.89
C LYS A 60 2.16 7.28 28.21
N TRP A 61 2.17 6.00 27.89
CA TRP A 61 1.09 5.06 28.20
C TRP A 61 0.91 4.88 29.70
N SER A 62 2.02 4.84 30.45
CA SER A 62 1.99 4.75 31.92
C SER A 62 1.38 6.00 32.57
N LEU A 63 1.50 7.15 31.92
CA LEU A 63 0.98 8.45 32.38
C LEU A 63 -0.44 8.75 31.88
N ALA A 64 -0.93 8.04 30.85
CA ALA A 64 -2.25 8.27 30.28
C ALA A 64 -3.36 7.76 31.21
N THR A 65 -4.20 8.68 31.68
CA THR A 65 -5.26 8.35 32.66
C THR A 65 -6.64 8.31 32.00
N THR A 66 -6.84 9.07 30.92
CA THR A 66 -8.12 9.14 30.23
C THR A 66 -8.19 8.21 29.01
N LEU A 67 -9.42 7.84 28.64
CA LEU A 67 -9.66 7.03 27.43
C LEU A 67 -9.22 7.77 26.15
N GLN A 68 -9.39 9.09 26.11
CA GLN A 68 -8.97 9.91 24.97
C GLN A 68 -7.46 9.95 24.79
N GLU A 69 -6.69 10.10 25.87
CA GLU A 69 -5.23 10.06 25.84
C GLU A 69 -4.72 8.69 25.40
N LYS A 70 -5.29 7.61 25.95
CA LYS A 70 -4.95 6.24 25.57
C LYS A 70 -5.23 5.99 24.09
N ASN A 71 -6.41 6.39 23.58
CA ASN A 71 -6.74 6.24 22.17
C ASN A 71 -5.79 7.05 21.27
N ARG A 72 -5.46 8.28 21.65
CA ARG A 72 -4.52 9.11 20.89
C ARG A 72 -3.13 8.50 20.83
N LEU A 73 -2.63 7.97 21.95
CA LEU A 73 -1.34 7.28 22.01
C LEU A 73 -1.37 5.99 21.19
N PHE A 74 -2.43 5.18 21.32
CA PHE A 74 -2.58 3.94 20.57
C PHE A 74 -2.58 4.19 19.05
N SER A 75 -3.33 5.18 18.58
CA SER A 75 -3.34 5.57 17.17
C SER A 75 -1.98 6.06 16.67
N SER A 76 -1.12 6.58 17.54
CA SER A 76 0.21 7.07 17.12
C SER A 76 1.20 5.95 16.77
N MET A 77 0.94 4.72 17.21
CA MET A 77 1.78 3.54 16.88
C MET A 77 1.20 2.68 15.76
N ILE A 78 0.04 3.01 15.23
CA ILE A 78 -0.60 2.26 14.16
C ILE A 78 -0.15 2.84 12.83
N ASN A 79 0.52 2.04 12.01
CA ASN A 79 0.86 2.39 10.64
C ASN A 79 -0.38 2.24 9.74
N LYS A 80 -1.10 1.10 9.86
CA LYS A 80 -2.25 0.82 9.00
C LYS A 80 -3.27 -0.07 9.70
N VAL A 81 -4.55 0.16 9.39
CA VAL A 81 -5.65 -0.72 9.79
C VAL A 81 -6.32 -1.24 8.54
N TRP A 82 -6.36 -2.56 8.42
CA TRP A 82 -7.10 -3.26 7.39
C TRP A 82 -8.37 -3.84 8.00
N TYR A 83 -9.49 -3.63 7.32
CA TYR A 83 -10.75 -4.28 7.68
C TYR A 83 -11.22 -5.09 6.49
N ASP A 84 -11.57 -6.35 6.72
CA ASP A 84 -12.23 -7.19 5.75
C ASP A 84 -13.53 -7.72 6.35
N ARG A 85 -14.61 -7.62 5.58
CA ARG A 85 -15.93 -8.10 5.98
C ARG A 85 -16.29 -9.25 5.08
N ASP A 86 -16.29 -10.44 5.66
CA ASP A 86 -16.83 -11.62 5.02
C ASP A 86 -18.35 -11.45 4.91
N ARG A 87 -18.84 -11.33 3.67
CA ARG A 87 -20.26 -11.09 3.37
C ARG A 87 -21.13 -12.32 3.61
N GLU A 88 -20.55 -13.51 3.68
CA GLU A 88 -21.31 -14.75 3.90
C GLU A 88 -21.46 -15.09 5.39
N SER A 89 -20.43 -14.82 6.19
CA SER A 89 -20.45 -15.11 7.63
C SER A 89 -20.74 -13.90 8.54
N ASP A 90 -20.88 -12.71 7.95
CA ASP A 90 -20.98 -11.40 8.62
C ASP A 90 -19.84 -11.11 9.61
N LYS A 91 -18.72 -11.82 9.48
CA LYS A 91 -17.53 -11.63 10.31
C LYS A 91 -16.71 -10.46 9.79
N ILE A 92 -16.23 -9.65 10.72
CA ILE A 92 -15.28 -8.57 10.44
C ILE A 92 -13.93 -8.99 10.98
N THR A 93 -12.94 -9.07 10.10
CA THR A 93 -11.54 -9.27 10.47
C THR A 93 -10.85 -7.91 10.44
N ILE A 94 -10.29 -7.51 11.58
CA ILE A 94 -9.48 -6.28 11.69
C ILE A 94 -8.03 -6.72 11.87
N SER A 95 -7.17 -6.30 10.94
CA SER A 95 -5.72 -6.50 11.02
C SER A 95 -5.04 -5.15 11.21
N ILE A 96 -4.22 -5.03 12.24
CA ILE A 96 -3.50 -3.80 12.57
C ILE A 96 -2.02 -4.02 12.28
N GLU A 97 -1.48 -3.17 11.43
CA GLU A 97 -0.05 -3.03 11.17
C GLU A 97 0.47 -1.91 12.07
N TYR A 98 1.38 -2.27 12.98
CA TYR A 98 2.08 -1.32 13.84
C TYR A 98 3.30 -0.75 13.11
N LEU A 99 3.91 0.30 13.68
CA LEU A 99 5.20 0.84 13.25
C LEU A 99 6.28 -0.25 13.07
#